data_AF-S3HER8-F1
#
_entry.id   AF-S3HER8-F1
#
_cell.length_a   1.000
_cell.length_b   1.000
_cell.length_c   1.000
_cell.angle_alpha   90.00
_cell.angle_beta   90.00
_cell.angle_gamma   90.00
#
_symmetry.space_group_name_H-M   'P 1'
#
loop_
_entity.id
_entity.type
_entity.pdbx_description
1 polymer ?
#
loop_
_entity_poly.entity_id
_entity_poly.type
_entity_poly.pdbx_seq_one_letter_code
_entity_poly.pdbx_strand_id
1 'polypeptide(L)' 'MQRYAWNIASQLDWADTYCAEYIAVTQLQADALVTMDPDLAAAAQSFVQISSVEDLLTMIA' A
#
# COMPACT_ATOMS: atom_id res chain seq x y z
N MET A 1 9.94 9.83 -2.29
CA MET A 1 8.91 8.97 -2.93
C MET A 1 9.54 7.86 -3.77
N GLN A 2 10.08 8.13 -4.96
CA GLN A 2 10.61 7.08 -5.86
C GLN A 2 11.61 6.10 -5.22
N ARG A 3 12.55 6.58 -4.38
CA ARG A 3 13.48 5.70 -3.65
C ARG A 3 12.77 4.71 -2.70
N TYR A 4 11.66 5.10 -2.09
CA TYR A 4 10.90 4.21 -1.18
C TYR A 4 10.16 3.15 -1.97
N ALA A 5 9.55 3.50 -3.10
CA ALA A 5 8.89 2.55 -3.99
C ALA A 5 9.89 1.51 -4.52
N TRP A 6 11.08 1.92 -4.96
CA TRP A 6 12.14 0.98 -5.37
C TRP A 6 12.61 0.06 -4.24
N ASN A 7 12.75 0.58 -3.01
CA ASN A 7 13.10 -0.27 -1.87
C ASN A 7 12.03 -1.33 -1.57
N ILE A 8 10.75 -1.00 -1.75
CA ILE A 8 9.64 -1.93 -1.54
C ILE A 8 9.58 -2.95 -2.68
N ALA A 9 9.67 -2.50 -3.94
CA ALA A 9 9.71 -3.37 -5.11
C ALA A 9 10.86 -4.39 -5.00
N SER A 10 12.04 -3.94 -4.57
CA SER A 10 13.19 -4.84 -4.34
C SER A 10 12.96 -5.85 -3.20
N GLN A 11 12.21 -5.51 -2.16
CA GLN A 11 11.90 -6.43 -1.06
C GLN A 11 10.85 -7.47 -1.45
N LEU A 12 9.97 -7.12 -2.39
CA LEU A 12 8.89 -7.98 -2.90
C LEU A 12 9.25 -8.71 -4.20
N ASP A 13 10.48 -8.53 -4.69
CA ASP A 13 10.95 -9.06 -5.98
C ASP A 13 10.07 -8.63 -7.17
N TRP A 14 9.61 -7.38 -7.14
CA TRP A 14 8.81 -6.77 -8.21
C TRP A 14 9.70 -6.09 -9.26
N ALA A 15 9.34 -6.25 -10.53
CA ALA A 15 10.10 -5.75 -11.68
C ALA A 15 9.97 -4.22 -11.87
N ASP A 16 8.90 -3.62 -11.34
CA ASP A 16 8.64 -2.19 -11.43
C ASP A 16 8.08 -1.64 -10.11
N THR A 17 7.86 -0.33 -10.07
CA THR A 17 7.40 0.39 -8.88
C THR A 17 5.90 0.65 -8.86
N TYR A 18 5.12 0.24 -9.86
CA TYR A 18 3.73 0.70 -10.00
C TYR A 18 2.89 0.37 -8.76
N CYS A 19 2.89 -0.90 -8.35
CA CYS A 19 2.21 -1.31 -7.11
C CYS A 19 2.95 -0.82 -5.85
N ALA A 20 4.28 -0.75 -5.90
CA ALA A 20 5.10 -0.34 -4.76
C ALA A 20 4.92 1.15 -4.40
N GLU A 21 4.53 1.99 -5.35
CA GLU A 21 4.26 3.41 -5.14
C GLU A 21 3.06 3.63 -4.21
N TYR A 22 2.02 2.80 -4.30
CA TYR A 22 0.86 2.87 -3.39
C TYR A 22 1.26 2.54 -1.95
N ILE A 23 2.10 1.52 -1.76
CA ILE A 23 2.62 1.17 -0.44
C ILE A 23 3.51 2.29 0.10
N ALA A 24 4.40 2.81 -0.75
CA ALA A 24 5.31 3.88 -0.37
C ALA A 24 4.57 5.17 0.00
N VAL A 25 3.52 5.57 -0.74
CA VAL A 25 2.79 6.81 -0.45
C VAL A 25 2.02 6.67 0.85
N THR A 26 1.44 5.50 1.10
CA THR A 26 0.81 5.22 2.39
C THR A 26 1.82 5.33 3.52
N GLN A 27 3.00 4.68 3.43
CA GLN A 27 4.03 4.79 4.48
C GLN A 27 4.43 6.24 4.81
N LEU A 28 4.43 7.12 3.81
CA LEU A 28 4.90 8.50 3.99
C LEU A 28 3.79 9.48 4.35
N GLN A 29 2.53 9.19 3.98
CA GLN A 29 1.48 10.22 3.91
C GLN A 29 0.07 9.77 4.33
N ALA A 30 -0.15 8.50 4.66
CA ALA A 30 -1.47 8.03 5.08
C ALA A 30 -1.42 7.01 6.22
N ASP A 31 -2.53 6.88 6.95
CA ASP A 31 -2.62 5.95 8.07
C ASP A 31 -2.87 4.50 7.63
N ALA A 32 -3.49 4.29 6.47
CA ALA A 32 -3.80 2.97 5.94
C ALA A 32 -3.88 2.98 4.39
N LEU A 33 -3.69 1.79 3.81
CA LEU A 33 -3.92 1.51 2.39
C LEU A 33 -5.27 0.82 2.24
N VAL A 34 -6.13 1.36 1.37
CA VAL A 34 -7.39 0.74 0.95
C VAL A 34 -7.24 0.32 -0.51
N THR A 35 -7.44 -0.96 -0.80
CA THR A 35 -7.38 -1.51 -2.16
C THR A 35 -8.37 -2.66 -2.32
N MET A 36 -8.90 -2.82 -3.54
CA MET A 36 -9.71 -3.99 -3.93
C MET A 36 -8.88 -5.09 -4.59
N ASP A 37 -7.57 -4.85 -4.81
CA ASP A 37 -6.64 -5.86 -5.31
C ASP A 37 -6.13 -6.71 -4.13
N PRO A 38 -6.50 -8.01 -4.07
CA PRO A 38 -6.14 -8.88 -2.96
C PRO A 38 -4.64 -9.19 -2.92
N ASP A 39 -3.96 -9.23 -4.06
CA ASP A 39 -2.52 -9.54 -4.12
C ASP A 39 -1.71 -8.33 -3.63
N LEU A 40 -2.11 -7.12 -4.01
CA LEU A 40 -1.53 -5.89 -3.46
C LEU A 40 -1.79 -5.77 -1.96
N ALA A 41 -3.02 -6.07 -1.49
CA ALA A 41 -3.34 -6.05 -0.07
C ALA A 41 -2.47 -7.04 0.72
N ALA A 42 -2.28 -8.27 0.21
CA ALA A 42 -1.44 -9.27 0.83
C ALA A 42 0.02 -8.84 0.92
N ALA A 43 0.58 -8.30 -0.16
CA ALA A 43 1.96 -7.82 -0.19
C ALA A 43 2.18 -6.61 0.74
N ALA A 44 1.20 -5.71 0.81
CA ALA A 44 1.30 -4.46 1.56
C ALA A 44 1.19 -4.61 3.08
N GLN A 45 0.59 -5.71 3.59
CA GLN A 45 0.40 -5.97 5.03
C GLN A 45 1.71 -5.93 5.85
N SER A 46 2.84 -6.21 5.22
CA SER A 46 4.15 -6.17 5.89
C SER A 46 4.73 -4.75 5.99
N PHE A 47 4.12 -3.75 5.34
CA PHE A 47 4.64 -2.40 5.20
C PHE A 47 3.72 -1.32 5.78
N VAL A 48 2.40 -1.51 5.70
CA VAL A 48 1.38 -0.53 6.06
C VAL A 48 0.14 -1.22 6.62
N GLN A 49 -0.68 -0.48 7.35
CA GLN A 49 -2.01 -0.94 7.74
C GLN A 49 -2.90 -1.08 6.50
N ILE A 50 -3.67 -2.16 6.43
CA ILE A 50 -4.70 -2.36 5.40
C ILE A 50 -6.07 -2.10 6.00
N SER A 51 -6.91 -1.37 5.27
CA SER A 51 -8.32 -1.13 5.62
C SER A 51 -9.23 -1.52 4.46
N SER A 52 -10.46 -1.92 4.78
CA SER A 52 -11.48 -2.17 3.76
C SER A 52 -12.14 -0.88 3.26
N VAL A 53 -12.82 -0.96 2.12
CA VAL A 53 -13.66 0.15 1.63
C VAL A 53 -14.82 0.43 2.59
N GLU A 54 -15.36 -0.59 3.25
CA GLU A 54 -16.43 -0.45 4.23
C GLU A 54 -15.96 0.35 5.46
N ASP A 55 -14.76 0.04 5.97
CA ASP A 55 -14.16 0.79 7.09
C ASP A 55 -14.01 2.27 6.73
N LEU A 56 -13.51 2.56 5.52
CA LEU A 56 -13.34 3.93 5.02
C LEU A 56 -14.67 4.68 4.98
N LEU A 57 -15.74 4.05 4.47
CA LEU A 57 -17.06 4.68 4.37
C LEU A 57 -17.71 4.91 5.74
N THR A 58 -17.40 4.04 6.72
CA THR A 58 -17.94 4.15 8.08
C THR A 58 -17.25 5.24 8.89
N MET A 59 -15.98 5.54 8.62
CA MET A 59 -15.22 6.60 9.31
C MET A 59 -15.63 8.03 8.92
N ILE A 60 -16.31 8.21 7.78
CA ILE A 60 -16.69 9.54 7.26
C ILE A 60 -18.15 9.90 7.61
N ALA A 61 -18.92 8.94 8.13
CA ALA A 61 -20.30 9.12 8.57
C ALA A 61 -20.37 9.69 10.00
#